data_AF-A0A5P8TY59-F1
#
_entry.id   AF-A0A5P8TY59-F1
#
_cell.length_a   1.000
_cell.length_b   1.000
_cell.length_c   1.000
_cell.angle_alpha   90.00
_cell.angle_beta   90.00
_cell.angle_gamma   90.00
#
_symmetry.space_group_name_H-M   'P 1'
#
loop_
_entity.id
_entity.type
_entity.pdbx_description
1 polymer ?
#
loop_
_entity_poly.entity_id
_entity_poly.type
_entity_poly.pdbx_seq_one_letter_code
_entity_poly.pdbx_strand_id
1 'polypeptide(L)'
;QNPTTYTVHWTFNPSSDLPRNHKVKAGDILVFRHGGLHNLVQVSKKDYNACNTRTPALEDGNVTLSKGMNYFICSVDDHCLSSRMHIAVNAN
;
A
#
# COMPACT_ATOMS: atom_id res chain seq x y z
N GLN A 1 -17.22 -5.09 14.01
CA GLN A 1 -17.63 -4.14 12.95
C GLN A 1 -17.26 -4.77 11.63
N ASN A 2 -18.09 -4.64 10.60
CA ASN A 2 -17.75 -5.16 9.28
C ASN A 2 -16.57 -4.37 8.70
N PRO A 3 -15.65 -5.03 7.98
CA PRO A 3 -14.49 -4.35 7.40
C PRO A 3 -14.95 -3.32 6.38
N THR A 4 -14.43 -2.09 6.50
CA THR A 4 -14.61 -1.06 5.49
C THR A 4 -13.58 -1.26 4.39
N THR A 5 -13.97 -1.05 3.13
CA THR A 5 -13.06 -1.17 1.99
C THR A 5 -12.72 0.22 1.47
N TYR A 6 -11.43 0.45 1.20
CA TYR A 6 -10.86 1.68 0.66
C TYR A 6 -10.14 1.38 -0.64
N THR A 7 -10.33 2.22 -1.65
CA THR A 7 -9.64 2.11 -2.93
C THR A 7 -8.36 2.95 -2.94
N VAL A 8 -7.26 2.32 -3.32
CA VAL A 8 -6.00 2.99 -3.62
C VAL A 8 -5.79 2.96 -5.13
N HIS A 9 -5.75 4.12 -5.77
CA HIS A 9 -5.35 4.25 -7.17
C HIS A 9 -3.83 4.11 -7.24
N TRP A 10 -3.38 2.92 -7.61
CA TRP A 10 -1.99 2.51 -7.51
C TRP A 10 -1.24 2.86 -8.80
N THR A 11 -0.73 4.09 -8.79
CA THR A 11 0.04 4.74 -9.85
C THR A 11 1.17 5.58 -9.21
N PHE A 12 1.96 6.28 -10.02
CA PHE A 12 2.92 7.27 -9.53
C PHE A 12 2.22 8.37 -8.72
N ASN A 13 2.78 8.74 -7.57
CA ASN A 13 2.11 9.59 -6.57
C ASN A 13 0.68 9.08 -6.27
N PRO A 14 0.55 7.89 -5.63
CA PRO A 14 -0.74 7.22 -5.48
C PRO A 14 -1.74 8.07 -4.69
N SER A 15 -3.00 7.97 -5.07
CA SER A 15 -4.14 8.59 -4.38
C SER A 15 -5.05 7.52 -3.78
N SER A 16 -5.83 7.89 -2.76
CA SER A 16 -6.77 6.97 -2.12
C SER A 16 -7.99 7.70 -1.59
N ASP A 17 -9.07 6.95 -1.35
CA ASP A 17 -10.29 7.40 -0.68
C ASP A 17 -10.19 7.28 0.86
N LEU A 18 -8.99 7.00 1.39
CA LEU A 18 -8.75 6.91 2.83
C LEU A 18 -9.16 8.22 3.53
N PRO A 19 -9.83 8.13 4.68
CA PRO A 19 -10.27 9.31 5.39
C PRO A 19 -9.06 10.07 5.96
N ARG A 20 -8.97 11.36 5.65
CA ARG A 20 -7.89 12.26 6.12
C ARG A 20 -7.74 12.34 7.64
N ASN A 21 -8.77 11.97 8.40
CA ASN A 21 -8.80 12.03 9.86
C ASN A 21 -8.40 10.71 10.55
N HIS A 22 -7.72 9.80 9.84
CA HIS A 22 -7.12 8.57 10.41
C HIS A 22 -8.13 7.62 11.07
N LYS A 23 -9.37 7.57 10.57
CA LYS A 23 -10.42 6.65 11.05
C LYS A 23 -10.32 5.22 10.47
N VAL A 24 -9.16 4.87 9.93
CA VAL A 24 -8.89 3.54 9.39
C VAL A 24 -8.58 2.59 10.54
N LYS A 25 -9.13 1.38 10.50
CA LYS A 25 -9.04 0.42 11.60
C LYS A 25 -8.35 -0.86 11.16
N ALA A 26 -7.77 -1.55 12.14
CA ALA A 26 -7.33 -2.92 11.92
C ALA A 26 -8.50 -3.79 11.42
N GLY A 27 -8.26 -4.56 10.37
CA GLY A 27 -9.28 -5.39 9.71
C GLY A 27 -9.98 -4.72 8.52
N ASP A 28 -9.86 -3.39 8.32
CA ASP A 28 -10.31 -2.75 7.08
C ASP A 28 -9.45 -3.22 5.89
N ILE A 29 -10.00 -3.10 4.68
CA ILE A 29 -9.38 -3.62 3.45
C ILE A 29 -8.95 -2.47 2.55
N LEU A 30 -7.71 -2.51 2.06
CA LEU A 30 -7.27 -1.68 0.93
C LEU A 30 -7.37 -2.48 -0.37
N VAL A 31 -7.94 -1.87 -1.41
CA VAL A 31 -8.01 -2.41 -2.77
C VAL A 31 -7.14 -1.55 -3.67
N PHE A 32 -5.97 -2.07 -4.02
CA PHE A 32 -5.02 -1.46 -4.93
C PHE A 32 -5.45 -1.73 -6.37
N ARG A 33 -5.82 -0.66 -7.09
CA ARG A 33 -6.16 -0.72 -8.51
C ARG A 33 -4.96 -0.27 -9.33
N HIS A 34 -4.37 -1.16 -10.12
CA HIS A 34 -3.26 -0.87 -11.01
C HIS A 34 -3.42 -1.51 -12.40
N GLY A 35 -2.66 -1.01 -13.38
CA GLY A 35 -2.45 -1.66 -14.68
C GLY A 35 -1.27 -2.64 -14.67
N GLY A 36 -0.98 -3.28 -15.81
CA GLY A 36 0.02 -4.35 -15.92
C GLY A 36 1.50 -3.95 -15.74
N LEU A 37 1.81 -2.66 -15.57
CA LEU A 37 3.18 -2.16 -15.36
C LEU A 37 3.54 -1.95 -13.89
N HIS A 38 2.67 -2.34 -12.96
CA HIS A 38 2.84 -2.13 -11.54
C HIS A 38 2.55 -3.42 -10.78
N ASN A 39 3.21 -3.57 -9.64
CA ASN A 39 2.91 -4.61 -8.68
C ASN A 39 2.71 -4.00 -7.28
N LEU A 40 2.26 -4.83 -6.35
CA LEU A 40 2.05 -4.46 -4.97
C LEU A 40 2.94 -5.32 -4.08
N VAL A 41 3.76 -4.69 -3.23
CA VAL A 41 4.58 -5.37 -2.25
C VAL A 41 4.31 -4.78 -0.88
N GLN A 42 3.93 -5.62 0.08
CA GLN A 42 3.89 -5.24 1.49
C GLN A 42 5.27 -5.43 2.12
N VAL A 43 5.77 -4.41 2.82
CA VAL A 43 7.15 -4.39 3.31
C VAL A 43 7.23 -3.94 4.76
N SER A 44 8.41 -4.13 5.37
CA SER A 44 8.72 -3.56 6.68
C SER A 44 8.95 -2.05 6.58
N LYS A 45 8.92 -1.32 7.70
CA LYS A 45 9.30 0.12 7.74
C LYS A 45 10.71 0.36 7.20
N LYS A 46 11.65 -0.54 7.51
CA LYS A 46 13.04 -0.44 7.04
C LYS A 46 13.11 -0.54 5.52
N ASP A 47 12.42 -1.53 4.97
CA ASP A 47 12.41 -1.78 3.53
C ASP A 47 11.62 -0.72 2.77
N TYR A 48 10.54 -0.18 3.35
CA TYR A 48 9.82 0.97 2.82
C TYR A 48 10.75 2.19 2.67
N ASN A 49 11.48 2.55 3.74
CA ASN A 49 12.38 3.70 3.73
C ASN A 49 13.54 3.54 2.73
N ALA A 50 13.98 2.30 2.49
CA ALA A 50 15.06 1.99 1.56
C ALA A 50 14.54 1.64 0.15
N CYS A 51 13.23 1.56 -0.05
CA CYS A 51 12.60 0.95 -1.23
C CYS A 51 13.23 -0.41 -1.61
N ASN A 52 13.43 -1.28 -0.62
CA ASN A 52 14.00 -2.60 -0.83
C ASN A 52 12.97 -3.54 -1.49
N THR A 53 13.29 -3.99 -2.70
CA THR A 53 12.39 -4.75 -3.60
C THR A 53 12.53 -6.28 -3.48
N ARG A 54 13.27 -6.78 -2.49
CA ARG A 54 13.54 -8.23 -2.32
C ARG A 54 12.32 -9.03 -1.84
N THR A 55 11.29 -8.36 -1.34
CA THR A 55 10.07 -9.03 -0.88
C THR A 55 9.20 -9.40 -2.08
N PRO A 56 8.64 -10.64 -2.13
CA PRO A 56 7.74 -11.05 -3.19
C PRO A 56 6.51 -10.14 -3.30
N ALA A 57 6.07 -9.90 -4.53
CA ALA A 57 4.82 -9.19 -4.79
C ALA A 57 3.61 -10.03 -4.38
N LEU A 58 2.55 -9.35 -3.97
CA LEU A 58 1.24 -9.94 -3.72
C LEU A 58 0.59 -10.31 -5.06
N GLU A 59 -0.09 -11.46 -5.08
CA GLU A 59 -0.81 -11.92 -6.26
C GLU A 59 -2.07 -11.09 -6.53
N ASP A 60 -2.66 -10.54 -5.47
CA ASP A 60 -3.85 -9.70 -5.52
C ASP A 60 -3.61 -8.28 -4.99
N GLY A 61 -4.53 -7.38 -5.34
CA GLY A 61 -4.53 -6.00 -4.89
C GLY A 61 -5.26 -5.79 -3.56
N ASN A 62 -5.74 -6.84 -2.89
CA ASN A 62 -6.59 -6.72 -1.71
C ASN A 62 -5.79 -6.99 -0.44
N VAL A 63 -5.67 -6.00 0.45
CA VAL A 63 -4.90 -6.14 1.69
C VAL A 63 -5.77 -5.84 2.90
N THR A 64 -5.86 -6.80 3.82
CA THR A 64 -6.45 -6.55 5.15
C THR A 64 -5.42 -5.87 6.04
N LEU A 65 -5.77 -4.72 6.60
CA LEU A 65 -4.86 -3.92 7.41
C LEU A 65 -4.61 -4.56 8.78
N SER A 66 -3.34 -4.70 9.13
CA SER A 66 -2.93 -5.03 10.50
C SER A 66 -2.97 -3.79 11.39
N LYS A 67 -3.15 -3.99 12.70
CA LYS A 67 -3.07 -2.88 13.66
C LYS A 67 -1.70 -2.20 13.59
N GLY A 68 -1.70 -0.87 13.58
CA GLY A 68 -0.52 -0.03 13.45
C GLY A 68 -0.18 0.31 12.00
N MET A 69 1.12 0.48 11.74
CA MET A 69 1.61 0.93 10.43
C MET A 69 1.71 -0.23 9.43
N ASN A 70 1.13 -0.03 8.25
CA ASN A 70 1.23 -0.90 7.09
C ASN A 70 1.95 -0.14 5.97
N TYR A 71 2.91 -0.78 5.30
CA TYR A 71 3.77 -0.13 4.31
C TYR A 71 3.74 -0.89 2.99
N PHE A 72 3.55 -0.15 1.90
CA PHE A 72 3.40 -0.72 0.57
C PHE A 72 4.26 0.02 -0.44
N ILE A 73 4.87 -0.72 -1.36
CA ILE A 73 5.71 -0.19 -2.45
C ILE A 73 5.38 -0.89 -3.77
N CYS A 74 5.68 -0.24 -4.88
CA CYS A 74 5.84 -0.90 -6.18
C CYS A 74 7.31 -1.25 -6.36
N SER A 75 7.62 -2.51 -6.68
CA SER A 75 8.99 -3.01 -6.76
C SER A 75 9.52 -3.13 -8.19
N VAL A 76 8.77 -2.61 -9.16
CA VAL A 76 9.18 -2.54 -10.56
C VAL A 76 10.18 -1.40 -10.73
N ASP A 77 11.38 -1.74 -11.23
CA ASP A 77 12.48 -0.83 -11.51
C ASP A 77 12.70 0.22 -10.40
N ASP A 78 12.57 1.52 -10.73
CA ASP A 78 12.78 2.63 -9.80
C ASP A 78 11.46 3.30 -9.34
N HIS A 79 10.32 2.65 -9.58
CA HIS A 79 8.99 3.23 -9.31
C HIS A 79 8.80 3.66 -7.85
N CYS A 80 9.37 2.93 -6.89
CA CYS A 80 9.27 3.28 -5.47
C CYS A 80 9.94 4.63 -5.15
N LEU A 81 11.22 4.82 -5.52
CA LEU A 81 11.98 6.03 -5.16
C LEU A 81 11.73 7.18 -6.13
N SER A 82 11.97 6.97 -7.42
CA SER A 82 11.95 8.03 -8.44
C SER A 82 10.53 8.53 -8.68
N SER A 83 9.56 7.61 -8.73
CA SER A 83 8.16 7.90 -9.08
C SER A 83 7.24 8.00 -7.87
N ARG A 84 7.79 7.89 -6.64
CA ARG A 84 7.06 7.99 -5.37
C ARG A 84 5.88 7.02 -5.27
N MET A 85 6.06 5.80 -5.79
CA MET A 85 5.02 4.78 -5.81
C MET A 85 5.06 3.93 -4.54
N HIS A 86 4.75 4.59 -3.42
CA HIS A 86 4.74 4.00 -2.09
C HIS A 86 3.68 4.67 -1.20
N ILE A 87 3.08 3.93 -0.27
CA ILE A 87 2.13 4.47 0.72
C ILE A 87 2.32 3.81 2.08
N ALA A 88 2.15 4.60 3.14
CA ALA A 88 2.13 4.12 4.52
C ALA A 88 0.78 4.46 5.16
N VAL A 89 0.13 3.48 5.78
CA VAL A 89 -1.22 3.61 6.37
C VAL A 89 -1.18 3.18 7.83
N ASN A 90 -1.61 4.05 8.74
CA ASN A 90 -1.80 3.70 10.14
C ASN A 90 -3.24 3.24 10.39
N ALA A 91 -3.42 2.02 10.86
CA ALA A 91 -4.72 1.45 11.19
C ALA A 91 -4.84 1.28 12.72
N ASN A 92 -5.89 1.86 13.31
CA ASN A 92 -6.08 1.87 14.77
C ASN A 92 -6.83 0.64 15.31
#